data_AF-A0A2T7BAQ1-F1
#
_entry.id   AF-A0A2T7BAQ1-F1
#
_cell.length_a   1.000
_cell.length_b   1.000
_cell.length_c   1.000
_cell.angle_alpha   90.00
_cell.angle_beta   90.00
_cell.angle_gamma   90.00
#
_symmetry.space_group_name_H-M   'P 1'
#
loop_
_entity.id
_entity.type
_entity.pdbx_description
1 polymer ?
#
loop_
_entity_poly.entity_id
_entity_poly.type
_entity_poly.pdbx_seq_one_letter_code
_entity_poly.pdbx_strand_id
1 'polypeptide(L)'
;MGYKLVFFLPFLLLPTTCVAASSVIYGEAAKMCAKSADYAAGTRCLERQRKQTEQALQQTLAAALKQVESEDWLEANADYEDEDSQIVVDTANALKNDQAAWEKHKALFCQVASSQISAKTPNYWVLSTQCEINMNKARIDELNALMAQVQP
;
A
#
# COMPACT_ATOMS: atom_id res chain seq x y z
N MET A 1 -0.60 -64.70 16.84
CA MET A 1 -1.55 -63.90 16.03
C MET A 1 -1.47 -62.46 16.52
N GLY A 2 -1.32 -61.48 15.64
CA GLY A 2 -1.41 -60.06 16.04
C GLY A 2 -0.61 -59.07 15.20
N TYR A 3 -1.05 -58.88 13.95
CA TYR A 3 -0.96 -57.71 13.08
C TYR A 3 0.27 -56.77 13.02
N LYS A 4 0.78 -56.64 11.78
CA LYS A 4 1.54 -55.50 11.26
C LYS A 4 0.71 -54.22 11.36
N LEU A 5 1.33 -53.10 11.72
CA LEU A 5 0.91 -51.77 11.30
C LEU A 5 2.13 -50.88 11.09
N VAL A 6 2.54 -50.80 9.82
CA VAL A 6 3.43 -49.76 9.31
C VAL A 6 2.55 -48.51 9.17
N PHE A 7 2.76 -47.51 10.02
CA PHE A 7 2.20 -46.18 9.82
C PHE A 7 3.24 -45.33 9.07
N PHE A 8 3.12 -45.30 7.73
CA PHE A 8 3.61 -44.17 6.94
C PHE A 8 2.58 -43.05 7.06
N LEU A 9 2.95 -41.94 7.69
CA LEU A 9 2.16 -40.71 7.63
C LEU A 9 3.09 -39.55 7.22
N PRO A 10 3.20 -39.22 5.92
CA PRO A 10 3.77 -37.93 5.53
C PRO A 10 2.65 -36.91 5.67
N PHE A 11 2.49 -36.31 6.84
CA PHE A 11 1.59 -35.16 6.97
C PHE A 11 2.31 -33.94 6.42
N LEU A 12 1.86 -33.53 5.24
CA LEU A 12 2.24 -32.32 4.51
C LEU A 12 2.29 -31.10 5.45
N LEU A 13 3.50 -30.60 5.72
CA LEU A 13 3.70 -29.25 6.24
C LEU A 13 3.56 -28.29 5.07
N LEU A 14 2.32 -27.91 4.74
CA LEU A 14 2.07 -26.71 3.95
C LEU A 14 2.16 -25.51 4.91
N PRO A 15 3.13 -24.59 4.76
CA PRO A 15 3.09 -23.34 5.51
C PRO A 15 1.96 -22.48 4.95
N THR A 16 0.79 -22.52 5.59
CA THR A 16 -0.24 -21.50 5.37
C THR A 16 0.17 -20.23 6.10
N THR A 17 1.01 -19.41 5.46
CA THR A 17 1.14 -18.01 5.86
C THR A 17 -0.14 -17.28 5.45
N CYS A 18 -1.22 -17.45 6.22
CA CYS A 18 -2.38 -16.59 6.13
C CYS A 18 -1.96 -15.21 6.65
N VAL A 19 -1.60 -14.30 5.75
CA VAL A 19 -1.51 -12.88 6.07
C VAL A 19 -2.94 -12.41 6.36
N ALA A 20 -3.27 -12.21 7.63
CA ALA A 20 -4.55 -11.65 8.01
C ALA A 20 -4.67 -10.24 7.40
N ALA A 21 -5.69 -10.02 6.58
CA ALA A 21 -5.95 -8.70 6.02
C ALA A 21 -6.25 -7.71 7.17
N SER A 22 -5.43 -6.68 7.31
CA SER A 22 -5.70 -5.59 8.26
C SER A 22 -6.91 -4.77 7.82
N SER A 23 -7.71 -4.28 8.76
CA SER A 23 -8.82 -3.38 8.45
C SER A 23 -8.33 -2.10 7.77
N VAL A 24 -9.01 -1.68 6.70
CA VAL A 24 -8.67 -0.43 6.01
C VAL A 24 -9.08 0.81 6.82
N ILE A 25 -10.21 0.78 7.54
CA ILE A 25 -10.75 1.94 8.28
C ILE A 25 -10.30 2.03 9.74
N TYR A 26 -9.63 1.00 10.27
CA TYR A 26 -9.05 1.01 11.62
C TYR A 26 -7.53 0.94 11.55
N GLY A 27 -6.84 1.62 12.46
CA GLY A 27 -5.39 1.64 12.43
C GLY A 27 -4.78 2.34 13.63
N GLU A 28 -3.45 2.27 13.72
CA GLU A 28 -2.70 2.81 14.86
C GLU A 28 -2.79 4.34 14.95
N ALA A 29 -2.91 5.05 13.82
CA ALA A 29 -2.99 6.51 13.82
C ALA A 29 -4.24 7.01 14.57
N ALA A 30 -5.41 6.46 14.28
CA ALA A 30 -6.65 6.78 14.97
C ALA A 30 -6.58 6.39 16.46
N LYS A 31 -6.04 5.20 16.78
CA LYS A 31 -5.86 4.77 18.18
C LYS A 31 -4.95 5.70 18.97
N MET A 32 -3.82 6.10 18.37
CA MET A 32 -2.86 7.01 18.98
C MET A 32 -3.48 8.40 19.19
N CYS A 33 -4.17 8.93 18.18
CA CYS A 33 -4.77 10.27 18.26
C CYS A 33 -6.00 10.34 19.18
N ALA A 34 -6.74 9.24 19.34
CA ALA A 34 -7.86 9.12 20.26
C ALA A 34 -7.46 9.19 21.75
N LYS A 35 -6.16 9.07 22.08
CA LYS A 35 -5.65 9.23 23.46
C LYS A 35 -5.70 10.67 23.98
N SER A 36 -6.01 11.64 23.11
CA SER A 36 -6.19 13.03 23.53
C SER A 36 -7.53 13.22 24.26
N ALA A 37 -7.53 14.01 25.34
CA ALA A 37 -8.74 14.34 26.10
C ALA A 37 -9.70 15.30 25.35
N ASP A 38 -9.20 15.97 24.32
CA ASP A 38 -9.95 16.91 23.47
C ASP A 38 -10.18 16.28 22.08
N TYR A 39 -11.44 16.09 21.69
CA TYR A 39 -11.81 15.59 20.37
C TYR A 39 -11.17 16.40 19.24
N ALA A 40 -11.09 17.72 19.38
CA ALA A 40 -10.48 18.59 18.38
C ALA A 40 -8.95 18.40 18.32
N ALA A 41 -8.30 18.07 19.44
CA ALA A 41 -6.89 17.68 19.44
C ALA A 41 -6.67 16.33 18.74
N GLY A 42 -7.58 15.38 18.94
CA GLY A 42 -7.56 14.08 18.27
C GLY A 42 -7.68 14.22 16.76
N THR A 43 -8.61 15.03 16.27
CA THR A 43 -8.78 15.26 14.82
C THR A 43 -7.57 16.00 14.23
N ARG A 44 -7.03 17.02 14.90
CA ARG A 44 -5.78 17.69 14.45
C ARG A 44 -4.59 16.73 14.40
N CYS A 45 -4.47 15.83 15.38
CA CYS A 45 -3.45 14.78 15.37
C CYS A 45 -3.60 13.88 14.14
N LEU A 46 -4.83 13.41 13.87
CA LEU A 46 -5.09 12.50 12.77
C LEU A 46 -4.84 13.16 11.41
N GLU A 47 -5.23 14.42 11.25
CA GLU A 47 -4.95 15.20 10.04
C GLU A 47 -3.44 15.38 9.80
N ARG A 48 -2.65 15.55 10.88
CA ARG A 48 -1.19 15.61 10.78
C ARG A 48 -0.62 14.28 10.29
N GLN A 49 -1.11 13.16 10.83
CA GLN A 49 -0.71 11.82 10.38
C GLN A 49 -1.04 11.59 8.91
N ARG A 50 -2.23 12.02 8.47
CA ARG A 50 -2.65 11.98 7.05
C ARG A 50 -1.66 12.74 6.16
N LYS A 51 -1.37 14.01 6.49
CA LYS A 51 -0.41 14.84 5.73
C LYS A 51 1.00 14.24 5.71
N GLN A 52 1.49 13.70 6.83
CA GLN A 52 2.80 13.06 6.90
C GLN A 52 2.87 11.83 5.99
N THR A 53 1.81 11.01 6.00
CA THR A 53 1.77 9.80 5.17
C THR A 53 1.64 10.16 3.68
N GLU A 54 0.88 11.20 3.35
CA GLU A 54 0.78 11.75 1.99
C GLU A 54 2.15 12.27 1.48
N GLN A 55 2.87 13.01 2.33
CA GLN A 55 4.22 13.47 1.99
C GLN A 55 5.19 12.31 1.77
N ALA A 56 5.14 11.27 2.62
CA ALA A 56 5.95 10.08 2.45
C ALA A 56 5.62 9.33 1.15
N LEU A 57 4.33 9.25 0.79
CA LEU A 57 3.89 8.68 -0.48
C LEU A 57 4.45 9.46 -1.67
N GLN A 58 4.36 10.79 -1.65
CA GLN A 58 4.91 11.64 -2.72
C GLN A 58 6.43 11.48 -2.88
N GLN A 59 7.16 11.37 -1.77
CA GLN A 59 8.60 11.12 -1.78
C GLN A 59 8.93 9.73 -2.35
N THR A 60 8.15 8.71 -1.98
CA THR A 60 8.33 7.34 -2.48
C THR A 60 8.02 7.25 -3.96
N LEU A 61 6.97 7.92 -4.44
CA LEU A 61 6.64 8.01 -5.86
C LEU A 61 7.77 8.71 -6.65
N ALA A 62 8.31 9.81 -6.13
CA ALA A 62 9.42 10.50 -6.79
C ALA A 62 10.67 9.61 -6.89
N ALA A 63 10.95 8.81 -5.86
CA ALA A 63 12.02 7.82 -5.90
C ALA A 63 11.75 6.71 -6.93
N ALA A 64 10.51 6.17 -6.96
CA ALA A 64 10.10 5.16 -7.92
C ALA A 64 10.18 5.68 -9.37
N LEU A 65 9.76 6.93 -9.60
CA LEU A 65 9.89 7.59 -10.91
C LEU A 65 11.34 7.72 -11.34
N LYS A 66 12.22 8.13 -10.42
CA LYS A 66 13.65 8.20 -10.70
C LYS A 66 14.24 6.83 -11.04
N GLN A 67 13.78 5.76 -10.38
CA GLN A 67 14.22 4.40 -10.65
C GLN A 67 13.76 3.92 -12.04
N VAL A 68 12.49 4.09 -12.41
CA VAL A 68 11.99 3.69 -13.74
C VAL A 68 12.57 4.55 -14.87
N GLU A 69 12.99 5.79 -14.56
CA GLU A 69 13.67 6.70 -15.48
C GLU A 69 15.19 6.42 -15.60
N SER A 70 15.72 5.44 -14.85
CA SER A 70 17.14 5.08 -14.89
C SER A 70 17.46 3.97 -15.89
N GLU A 71 18.68 3.96 -16.43
CA GLU A 71 19.16 2.88 -17.33
C GLU A 71 19.15 1.51 -16.64
N ASP A 72 19.31 1.48 -15.30
CA ASP A 72 19.25 0.26 -14.49
C ASP A 72 17.85 -0.39 -14.50
N TRP A 73 16.80 0.34 -14.90
CA TRP A 73 15.43 -0.20 -14.98
C TRP A 73 15.29 -1.32 -16.01
N LEU A 74 16.05 -1.24 -17.10
CA LEU A 74 15.97 -2.20 -18.20
C LEU A 74 16.67 -3.50 -17.80
N GLU A 75 16.12 -4.62 -18.25
CA GLU A 75 16.70 -5.94 -18.01
C GLU A 75 18.07 -6.02 -18.69
N ALA A 76 19.10 -6.29 -17.89
CA ALA A 76 20.44 -6.43 -18.41
C ALA A 76 20.52 -7.58 -19.43
N ASN A 77 21.20 -7.35 -20.55
CA ASN A 77 21.39 -8.29 -21.65
C ASN A 77 20.15 -8.62 -22.50
N ALA A 78 19.05 -7.87 -22.36
CA ALA A 78 18.00 -7.87 -23.36
C ALA A 78 18.42 -7.04 -24.59
N ASP A 79 18.01 -7.47 -25.78
CA ASP A 79 18.20 -6.74 -27.03
C ASP A 79 16.98 -5.87 -27.26
N TYR A 80 17.13 -4.57 -27.01
CA TYR A 80 16.08 -3.56 -27.11
C TYR A 80 16.14 -2.76 -28.42
N GLU A 81 16.99 -3.15 -29.36
CA GLU A 81 17.24 -2.42 -30.61
C GLU A 81 17.58 -0.93 -30.34
N ASP A 82 16.76 0.01 -30.85
CA ASP A 82 16.88 1.45 -30.60
C ASP A 82 15.74 2.00 -29.70
N GLU A 83 14.99 1.11 -29.01
CA GLU A 83 13.77 1.44 -28.28
C GLU A 83 13.97 1.78 -26.78
N ASP A 84 15.17 1.59 -26.20
CA ASP A 84 15.46 1.75 -24.76
C ASP A 84 14.86 3.04 -24.17
N SER A 85 15.08 4.15 -24.88
CA SER A 85 14.62 5.47 -24.47
C SER A 85 13.09 5.60 -24.48
N GLN A 86 12.42 4.94 -25.42
CA GLN A 86 10.96 4.95 -25.52
C GLN A 86 10.33 4.09 -24.41
N ILE A 87 10.91 2.94 -24.11
CA ILE A 87 10.45 2.06 -23.02
C ILE A 87 10.50 2.78 -21.67
N VAL A 88 11.59 3.49 -21.40
CA VAL A 88 11.76 4.29 -20.18
C VAL A 88 10.70 5.40 -20.08
N VAL A 89 10.49 6.14 -21.17
CA VAL A 89 9.49 7.22 -21.23
C VAL A 89 8.08 6.68 -21.01
N ASP A 90 7.72 5.58 -21.69
CA ASP A 90 6.39 4.98 -21.60
C ASP A 90 6.13 4.40 -20.22
N THR A 91 7.12 3.76 -19.61
CA THR A 91 7.02 3.24 -18.25
C THR A 91 6.84 4.36 -17.22
N ALA A 92 7.61 5.45 -17.34
CA ALA A 92 7.45 6.61 -16.46
C ALA A 92 6.07 7.26 -16.61
N ASN A 93 5.54 7.35 -17.83
CA ASN A 93 4.19 7.84 -18.09
C ASN A 93 3.12 6.88 -17.54
N ALA A 94 3.32 5.58 -17.67
CA ALA A 94 2.44 4.57 -17.08
C ALA A 94 2.38 4.69 -15.55
N LEU A 95 3.52 4.86 -14.87
CA LEU A 95 3.57 5.04 -13.41
C LEU A 95 2.88 6.35 -12.96
N LYS A 96 3.05 7.45 -13.71
CA LYS A 96 2.34 8.72 -13.45
C LYS A 96 0.82 8.54 -13.58
N ASN A 97 0.37 7.85 -14.62
CA ASN A 97 -1.05 7.59 -14.86
C ASN A 97 -1.64 6.62 -13.82
N ASP A 98 -0.90 5.58 -13.45
CA ASP A 98 -1.28 4.63 -12.40
C ASP A 98 -1.46 5.35 -11.06
N GLN A 99 -0.53 6.22 -10.66
CA GLN A 99 -0.70 7.02 -9.45
C GLN A 99 -1.95 7.93 -9.52
N ALA A 100 -2.19 8.60 -10.66
CA ALA A 100 -3.35 9.47 -10.81
C ALA A 100 -4.68 8.69 -10.74
N ALA A 101 -4.72 7.47 -11.26
CA ALA A 101 -5.86 6.56 -11.14
C ALA A 101 -6.01 6.06 -9.70
N TRP A 102 -4.90 5.71 -9.05
CA TRP A 102 -4.86 5.25 -7.68
C TRP A 102 -5.37 6.31 -6.69
N GLU A 103 -5.04 7.59 -6.87
CA GLU A 103 -5.59 8.67 -6.02
C GLU A 103 -7.12 8.75 -6.08
N LYS A 104 -7.69 8.58 -7.29
CA LYS A 104 -9.15 8.52 -7.48
C LYS A 104 -9.73 7.28 -6.81
N HIS A 105 -9.05 6.14 -6.95
CA HIS A 105 -9.44 4.90 -6.29
C HIS A 105 -9.43 5.05 -4.77
N LYS A 106 -8.36 5.57 -4.16
CA LYS A 106 -8.25 5.85 -2.72
C LYS A 106 -9.44 6.64 -2.22
N ALA A 107 -9.77 7.75 -2.87
CA ALA A 107 -10.87 8.62 -2.46
C ALA A 107 -12.22 7.87 -2.49
N LEU A 108 -12.55 7.20 -3.59
CA LEU A 108 -13.81 6.46 -3.74
C LEU A 108 -13.89 5.26 -2.79
N PHE A 109 -12.79 4.52 -2.67
CA PHE A 109 -12.72 3.35 -1.81
C PHE A 109 -12.89 3.72 -0.34
N CYS A 110 -12.23 4.79 0.13
CA CYS A 110 -12.37 5.24 1.52
C CYS A 110 -13.74 5.82 1.84
N GLN A 111 -14.41 6.44 0.87
CA GLN A 111 -15.82 6.82 0.99
C GLN A 111 -16.71 5.58 1.20
N VAL A 112 -16.54 4.55 0.37
CA VAL A 112 -17.33 3.30 0.49
C VAL A 112 -17.01 2.58 1.80
N ALA A 113 -15.74 2.44 2.16
CA ALA A 113 -15.32 1.73 3.36
C ALA A 113 -15.84 2.41 4.64
N SER A 114 -15.99 3.73 4.64
CA SER A 114 -16.51 4.50 5.78
C SER A 114 -18.04 4.61 5.80
N SER A 115 -18.72 4.16 4.74
CA SER A 115 -20.18 4.33 4.56
C SER A 115 -21.05 3.52 5.53
N GLN A 116 -20.45 2.66 6.36
CA GLN A 116 -21.12 2.01 7.49
C GLN A 116 -21.71 3.01 8.49
N ILE A 117 -21.28 4.28 8.45
CA ILE A 117 -21.88 5.38 9.21
C ILE A 117 -22.20 6.56 8.29
N SER A 118 -23.15 7.40 8.71
CA SER A 118 -23.51 8.60 7.94
C SER A 118 -22.33 9.56 7.83
N ALA A 119 -22.14 10.17 6.66
CA ALA A 119 -21.19 11.27 6.44
C ALA A 119 -21.42 12.48 7.37
N LYS A 120 -22.62 12.59 7.98
CA LYS A 120 -22.94 13.63 8.96
C LYS A 120 -22.43 13.32 10.38
N THR A 121 -22.01 12.09 10.64
CA THR A 121 -21.49 11.68 11.95
C THR A 121 -20.03 12.12 12.08
N PRO A 122 -19.59 12.75 13.18
CA PRO A 122 -18.20 13.19 13.35
C PRO A 122 -17.17 12.06 13.15
N ASN A 123 -17.54 10.83 13.54
CA ASN A 123 -16.70 9.65 13.37
C ASN A 123 -16.48 9.23 11.91
N TYR A 124 -17.32 9.67 10.96
CA TYR A 124 -17.13 9.36 9.53
C TYR A 124 -15.81 9.92 9.03
N TRP A 125 -15.51 11.17 9.40
CA TRP A 125 -14.25 11.80 9.04
C TRP A 125 -13.05 11.02 9.59
N VAL A 126 -13.14 10.55 10.85
CA VAL A 126 -12.09 9.74 11.48
C VAL A 126 -11.84 8.44 10.72
N LEU A 127 -12.89 7.70 10.38
CA LEU A 127 -12.77 6.44 9.62
C LEU A 127 -12.23 6.67 8.21
N SER A 128 -12.73 7.68 7.50
CA SER A 128 -12.30 8.02 6.15
C SER A 128 -10.84 8.45 6.12
N THR A 129 -10.41 9.30 7.05
CA THR A 129 -9.01 9.70 7.17
C THR A 129 -8.10 8.53 7.55
N GLN A 130 -8.53 7.65 8.45
CA GLN A 130 -7.76 6.46 8.78
C GLN A 130 -7.62 5.53 7.57
N CYS A 131 -8.65 5.42 6.74
CA CYS A 131 -8.57 4.72 5.47
C CYS A 131 -7.52 5.32 4.53
N GLU A 132 -7.53 6.64 4.33
CA GLU A 132 -6.53 7.31 3.49
C GLU A 132 -5.10 7.04 3.98
N ILE A 133 -4.87 7.11 5.30
CA ILE A 133 -3.56 6.80 5.89
C ILE A 133 -3.13 5.37 5.59
N ASN A 134 -4.03 4.40 5.74
CA ASN A 134 -3.71 2.99 5.50
C ASN A 134 -3.49 2.70 4.01
N MET A 135 -4.30 3.31 3.13
CA MET A 135 -4.11 3.23 1.68
C MET A 135 -2.76 3.83 1.27
N ASN A 136 -2.39 5.01 1.79
CA ASN A 136 -1.09 5.61 1.51
C ASN A 136 0.07 4.70 1.95
N LYS A 137 -0.03 4.04 3.10
CA LYS A 137 0.99 3.06 3.54
C LYS A 137 1.09 1.86 2.60
N ALA A 138 -0.04 1.26 2.24
CA ALA A 138 -0.05 0.13 1.31
C ALA A 138 0.58 0.51 -0.05
N ARG A 139 0.28 1.72 -0.55
CA ARG A 139 0.86 2.21 -1.80
C ARG A 139 2.36 2.51 -1.70
N ILE A 140 2.82 3.01 -0.55
CA ILE A 140 4.27 3.12 -0.28
C ILE A 140 4.93 1.74 -0.37
N ASP A 141 4.32 0.71 0.23
CA ASP A 141 4.85 -0.65 0.19
C ASP A 141 4.86 -1.22 -1.25
N GLU A 142 3.80 -0.99 -2.04
CA GLU A 142 3.76 -1.34 -3.47
C GLU A 142 4.88 -0.67 -4.28
N LEU A 143 5.10 0.63 -4.08
CA LEU A 143 6.15 1.38 -4.78
C LEU A 143 7.55 0.94 -4.35
N ASN A 144 7.73 0.59 -3.07
CA ASN A 144 9.00 0.03 -2.58
C ASN A 144 9.26 -1.36 -3.20
N ALA A 145 8.23 -2.20 -3.31
CA ALA A 145 8.35 -3.49 -3.98
C ALA A 145 8.69 -3.35 -5.47
N LEU A 146 8.07 -2.38 -6.16
CA LEU A 146 8.40 -2.02 -7.54
C LEU A 146 9.88 -1.64 -7.69
N MET A 147 10.42 -0.82 -6.79
CA MET A 147 11.84 -0.45 -6.84
C MET A 147 12.76 -1.62 -6.47
N ALA A 148 12.32 -2.52 -5.59
CA ALA A 148 13.13 -3.66 -5.15
C ALA A 148 13.37 -4.71 -6.25
N GLN A 149 12.52 -4.77 -7.29
CA GLN A 149 12.69 -5.71 -8.39
C GLN A 149 13.93 -5.43 -9.25
N VAL A 150 14.48 -4.21 -9.16
CA VAL A 150 15.64 -3.73 -9.93
C VAL A 150 16.92 -3.71 -9.07
N GLN A 151 16.84 -4.12 -7.80
CA GLN A 151 18.03 -4.21 -6.96
C GLN A 151 18.94 -5.35 -7.47
N PRO A 152 20.27 -5.11 -7.58
CA PRO A 152 21.23 -6.06 -8.14
C PRO A 152 21.37 -7.36 -7.33
#